data_AF-A0A0D1YQS8-F1
#
_entry.id   AF-A0A0D1YQS8-F1
#
_cell.length_a   1.000
_cell.length_b   1.000
_cell.length_c   1.000
_cell.angle_alpha   90.00
_cell.angle_beta   90.00
_cell.angle_gamma   90.00
#
_symmetry.space_group_name_H-M   'P 1'
#
loop_
_entity.id
_entity.type
_entity.pdbx_description
1 polymer ?
#
loop_
_entity_poly.entity_id
_entity_poly.type
_entity_poly.pdbx_seq_one_letter_code
_entity_poly.pdbx_strand_id
1 'polypeptide(L)'
;MPAPIPPGLQPKPTLRLHLDDVSHSASQVAAASLDSGLYLARAIEHVIAHLYSPFGLSDIPKVRSVTVVLRSMGGVAYTTGIPLDDLHKEIHLSLDYVQGILSRNAPGIRHELSGVITHEMVHCFQNNSHGTAPGGLIEGMADFVRLKAGLAPPHWNRSPENRGKKWDEGYQKTAWFLEWLEDQRGSGTVSRMNETMGKGKYDEDKFWRGLFGETVHKLWSQYEATWKAKDDPTESAASQEPDTASQREMVNLEGLVDQETVREPKQPQKFVG
;
A
#
# COMPACT_ATOMS: atom_id res chain seq x y z
N MET A 1 6.99 -9.64 -18.78
CA MET A 1 8.27 -8.94 -18.51
C MET A 1 8.19 -8.38 -17.11
N PRO A 2 9.14 -8.67 -16.19
CA PRO A 2 9.14 -8.01 -14.89
C PRO A 2 9.17 -6.49 -15.09
N ALA A 3 8.37 -5.75 -14.32
CA ALA A 3 8.37 -4.30 -14.33
C ALA A 3 9.81 -3.83 -14.05
N PRO A 4 10.35 -2.89 -14.86
CA PRO A 4 11.69 -2.41 -14.63
C PRO A 4 11.72 -1.63 -13.32
N ILE A 5 12.58 -2.04 -12.37
CA ILE A 5 12.94 -1.24 -11.20
C ILE A 5 13.12 0.22 -11.65
N PRO A 6 12.57 1.21 -10.91
CA PRO A 6 12.57 2.60 -11.34
C PRO A 6 13.93 3.05 -11.89
N PRO A 7 14.00 3.65 -13.09
CA PRO A 7 15.27 3.97 -13.75
C PRO A 7 16.21 4.84 -12.89
N GLY A 8 15.64 5.67 -12.01
CA GLY A 8 16.36 6.55 -11.10
C GLY A 8 17.01 5.86 -9.91
N LEU A 9 16.68 4.59 -9.60
CA LEU A 9 17.29 3.87 -8.48
C LEU A 9 18.65 3.29 -8.91
N GLN A 10 19.73 3.87 -8.39
CA GLN A 10 21.11 3.41 -8.66
C GLN A 10 21.92 3.27 -7.35
N PRO A 11 22.60 2.13 -7.13
CA PRO A 11 22.63 0.95 -7.99
C PRO A 11 21.28 0.21 -7.98
N LYS A 12 20.95 -0.43 -9.10
CA LYS A 12 19.79 -1.33 -9.17
C LYS A 12 20.06 -2.57 -8.30
N PRO A 13 19.24 -2.87 -7.27
CA PRO A 13 19.46 -4.04 -6.42
C PRO A 13 19.27 -5.33 -7.22
N THR A 14 20.14 -6.31 -6.96
CA THR A 14 19.90 -7.68 -7.41
C THR A 14 18.80 -8.31 -6.56
N LEU A 15 17.75 -8.81 -7.19
CA LEU A 15 16.63 -9.46 -6.49
C LEU A 15 16.79 -10.98 -6.57
N ARG A 16 16.69 -11.67 -5.43
CA ARG A 16 16.83 -13.12 -5.33
C ARG A 16 15.65 -13.73 -4.58
N LEU A 17 15.32 -14.97 -4.93
CA LEU A 17 14.37 -15.81 -4.21
C LEU A 17 15.10 -17.09 -3.82
N HIS A 18 15.09 -17.40 -2.53
CA HIS A 18 15.68 -18.61 -1.94
C HIS A 18 14.55 -19.45 -1.33
N LEU A 19 14.54 -20.76 -1.62
CA LEU A 19 13.62 -21.72 -1.01
C LEU A 19 14.45 -22.63 -0.11
N ASP A 20 14.34 -22.48 1.22
CA ASP A 20 15.14 -23.27 2.18
C ASP A 20 14.76 -24.75 2.10
N ASP A 21 13.45 -25.02 1.93
CA ASP A 21 12.90 -26.36 1.79
C ASP A 21 11.88 -26.41 0.65
N VAL A 22 12.27 -27.00 -0.48
CA VAL A 22 11.41 -27.18 -1.65
C VAL A 22 10.35 -28.28 -1.46
N SER A 23 10.49 -29.12 -0.43
CA SER A 23 9.54 -30.19 -0.12
C SER A 23 8.37 -29.72 0.76
N HIS A 24 8.51 -28.57 1.42
CA HIS A 24 7.44 -27.96 2.19
C HIS A 24 6.25 -27.59 1.27
N SER A 25 5.03 -27.97 1.67
CA SER A 25 3.81 -27.85 0.85
C SER A 25 3.52 -26.41 0.39
N ALA A 26 3.87 -25.42 1.20
CA ALA A 26 3.65 -24.01 0.91
C ALA A 26 4.71 -23.37 -0.02
N SER A 27 5.88 -24.01 -0.23
CA SER A 27 7.02 -23.37 -0.92
C SER A 27 6.73 -23.03 -2.37
N GLN A 28 6.15 -23.98 -3.11
CA GLN A 28 5.80 -23.77 -4.52
C GLN A 28 4.73 -22.68 -4.68
N VAL A 29 3.74 -22.68 -3.78
CA VAL A 29 2.64 -21.70 -3.83
C VAL A 29 3.13 -20.29 -3.48
N ALA A 30 3.99 -20.14 -2.47
CA ALA A 30 4.61 -18.87 -2.13
C ALA A 30 5.47 -18.35 -3.29
N ALA A 31 6.36 -19.18 -3.84
CA ALA A 31 7.23 -18.80 -4.95
C ALA A 31 6.42 -18.37 -6.20
N ALA A 32 5.37 -19.13 -6.55
CA ALA A 32 4.50 -18.79 -7.67
C ALA A 32 3.67 -17.52 -7.42
N SER A 33 3.30 -17.25 -6.17
CA SER A 33 2.53 -16.05 -5.81
C SER A 33 3.36 -14.77 -5.89
N LEU A 34 4.69 -14.86 -5.74
CA LEU A 34 5.63 -13.75 -5.91
C LEU A 34 6.01 -13.48 -7.38
N ASP A 35 5.43 -14.25 -8.31
CA ASP A 35 5.54 -14.07 -9.77
C ASP A 35 7.00 -13.87 -10.25
N SER A 36 7.87 -14.78 -9.83
CA SER A 36 9.28 -14.85 -10.24
C SER A 36 10.08 -13.54 -10.05
N GLY A 37 9.68 -12.68 -9.11
CA GLY A 37 10.38 -11.43 -8.78
C GLY A 37 9.73 -10.16 -9.31
N LEU A 38 8.64 -10.25 -10.11
CA LEU A 38 7.88 -9.06 -10.55
C LEU A 38 7.36 -8.26 -9.34
N TYR A 39 6.83 -8.94 -8.33
CA TYR A 39 6.32 -8.27 -7.14
C TYR A 39 7.41 -7.65 -6.28
N LEU A 40 8.64 -8.18 -6.31
CA LEU A 40 9.77 -7.56 -5.62
C LEU A 40 10.14 -6.22 -6.27
N ALA A 41 10.12 -6.15 -7.60
CA ALA A 41 10.33 -4.88 -8.30
C ALA A 41 9.20 -3.87 -8.01
N ARG A 42 7.94 -4.31 -8.02
CA ARG A 42 6.79 -3.47 -7.67
C ARG A 42 6.81 -2.97 -6.23
N ALA A 43 7.24 -3.80 -5.28
CA ALA A 43 7.41 -3.37 -3.89
C ALA A 43 8.43 -2.22 -3.79
N ILE A 44 9.54 -2.29 -4.53
CA ILE A 44 10.52 -1.19 -4.61
C ILE A 44 9.89 0.07 -5.25
N GLU A 45 9.08 -0.08 -6.30
CA GLU A 45 8.33 1.04 -6.88
C GLU A 45 7.45 1.74 -5.85
N HIS A 46 6.69 0.99 -5.03
CA HIS A 46 5.86 1.54 -3.96
C HIS A 46 6.69 2.24 -2.88
N VAL A 47 7.82 1.65 -2.47
CA VAL A 47 8.75 2.26 -1.52
C VAL A 47 9.24 3.62 -2.04
N ILE A 48 9.69 3.68 -3.29
CA ILE A 48 10.17 4.93 -3.87
C ILE A 48 9.05 5.95 -3.99
N ALA A 49 7.88 5.53 -4.47
CA ALA A 49 6.74 6.41 -4.67
C ALA A 49 6.23 7.05 -3.37
N HIS A 50 6.28 6.32 -2.24
CA HIS A 50 5.64 6.76 -1.00
C HIS A 50 6.62 7.17 0.13
N LEU A 51 7.89 6.76 0.07
CA LEU A 51 8.91 7.16 1.06
C LEU A 51 9.98 8.10 0.51
N TYR A 52 10.14 8.18 -0.81
CA TYR A 52 11.23 8.93 -1.43
C TYR A 52 10.78 9.96 -2.47
N SER A 53 9.51 9.96 -2.86
CA SER A 53 8.94 10.98 -3.74
C SER A 53 7.96 11.87 -2.97
N PRO A 54 8.09 13.21 -3.04
CA PRO A 54 9.09 13.97 -3.78
C PRO A 54 10.39 14.25 -2.99
N PHE A 55 10.51 13.80 -1.73
CA PHE A 55 11.63 14.14 -0.84
C PHE A 55 12.59 12.96 -0.61
N GLY A 56 13.89 13.24 -0.58
CA GLY A 56 14.91 12.21 -0.29
C GLY A 56 15.35 11.33 -1.47
N LEU A 57 14.96 11.63 -2.73
CA LEU A 57 15.39 10.86 -3.90
C LEU A 57 16.93 10.71 -4.03
N SER A 58 17.70 11.70 -3.56
CA SER A 58 19.17 11.66 -3.56
C SER A 58 19.78 10.79 -2.46
N ASP A 59 18.98 10.47 -1.44
CA ASP A 59 19.43 9.86 -0.19
C ASP A 59 18.90 8.43 -0.02
N ILE A 60 18.35 7.84 -1.10
CA ILE A 60 17.90 6.44 -1.10
C ILE A 60 19.09 5.53 -0.76
N PRO A 61 18.96 4.62 0.24
CA PRO A 61 20.01 3.66 0.55
C PRO A 61 20.40 2.83 -0.67
N LYS A 62 21.72 2.69 -0.87
CA LYS A 62 22.30 1.95 -1.99
C LYS A 62 22.27 0.44 -1.77
N VAL A 63 21.07 -0.09 -1.51
CA VAL A 63 20.82 -1.53 -1.33
C VAL A 63 21.31 -2.26 -2.58
N ARG A 64 22.26 -3.17 -2.41
CA ARG A 64 22.90 -3.92 -3.50
C ARG A 64 22.15 -5.19 -3.86
N SER A 65 21.48 -5.79 -2.88
CA SER A 65 20.55 -6.89 -3.16
C SER A 65 19.49 -7.04 -2.10
N VAL A 66 18.38 -7.63 -2.50
CA VAL A 66 17.33 -8.14 -1.61
C VAL A 66 17.11 -9.62 -1.93
N THR A 67 17.29 -10.48 -0.94
CA THR A 67 16.99 -11.92 -1.04
C THR A 67 15.74 -12.23 -0.24
N VAL A 68 14.69 -12.71 -0.89
CA VAL A 68 13.53 -13.26 -0.18
C VAL A 68 13.80 -14.73 0.13
N VAL A 69 13.81 -15.08 1.41
CA VAL A 69 14.05 -16.44 1.92
C VAL A 69 12.73 -17.04 2.38
N LEU A 70 12.30 -18.11 1.71
CA LEU A 70 11.10 -18.87 2.06
C LEU A 70 11.50 -20.05 2.95
N ARG A 71 11.09 -20.02 4.23
CA ARG A 71 11.45 -21.06 5.20
C ARG A 71 10.38 -21.31 6.24
N SER A 72 10.36 -22.51 6.82
CA SER A 72 9.50 -22.79 7.98
C SER A 72 10.05 -22.04 9.20
N MET A 73 9.18 -21.25 9.85
CA MET A 73 9.48 -20.48 11.05
C MET A 73 8.18 -19.93 11.66
N GLY A 74 8.23 -19.59 12.95
CA GLY A 74 7.14 -18.84 13.59
C GLY A 74 7.02 -17.39 13.07
N GLY A 75 5.90 -16.74 13.39
CA GLY A 75 5.62 -15.37 12.97
C GLY A 75 5.18 -15.27 11.50
N VAL A 76 5.30 -14.06 10.92
CA VAL A 76 4.86 -13.75 9.55
C VAL A 76 6.07 -13.59 8.64
N ALA A 77 6.84 -12.53 8.86
CA ALA A 77 8.06 -12.23 8.15
C ALA A 77 8.96 -11.32 9.00
N TYR A 78 10.21 -11.14 8.57
CA TYR A 78 11.09 -10.09 9.09
C TYR A 78 12.17 -9.74 8.07
N THR A 79 12.73 -8.54 8.21
CA THR A 79 13.83 -8.03 7.37
C THR A 79 15.11 -7.88 8.19
N THR A 80 16.24 -8.24 7.57
CA THR A 80 17.58 -8.05 8.15
C THR A 80 18.60 -7.74 7.08
N GLY A 81 19.75 -7.16 7.46
CA GLY A 81 20.95 -7.19 6.63
C GLY A 81 21.75 -8.48 6.85
N ILE A 82 22.67 -8.79 5.94
CA ILE A 82 23.66 -9.86 6.19
C ILE A 82 24.73 -9.38 7.18
N PRO A 83 25.32 -10.28 7.98
CA PRO A 83 26.45 -9.94 8.83
C PRO A 83 27.57 -9.30 8.00
N LEU A 84 28.16 -8.22 8.52
CA LEU A 84 29.23 -7.42 7.88
C LEU A 84 28.78 -6.51 6.73
N ASP A 85 27.55 -6.60 6.24
CA ASP A 85 27.10 -5.78 5.11
C ASP A 85 25.58 -5.54 5.08
N ASP A 86 25.13 -4.50 5.77
CA ASP A 86 23.70 -4.18 5.87
C ASP A 86 23.06 -3.73 4.53
N LEU A 87 23.85 -3.48 3.47
CA LEU A 87 23.31 -3.14 2.14
C LEU A 87 22.93 -4.37 1.30
N HIS A 88 23.19 -5.58 1.80
CA HIS A 88 22.60 -6.80 1.30
C HIS A 88 21.51 -7.23 2.28
N LYS A 89 20.26 -7.05 1.86
CA LYS A 89 19.07 -7.30 2.68
C LYS A 89 18.51 -8.70 2.44
N GLU A 90 17.92 -9.26 3.47
CA GLU A 90 17.14 -10.49 3.44
C GLU A 90 15.75 -10.23 4.01
N ILE A 91 14.74 -10.74 3.33
CA ILE A 91 13.36 -10.79 3.81
C ILE A 91 13.05 -12.26 4.04
N HIS A 92 12.83 -12.65 5.29
CA HIS A 92 12.49 -14.01 5.66
C HIS A 92 10.97 -14.10 5.76
N LEU A 93 10.33 -14.96 4.95
CA LEU A 93 8.88 -15.16 4.93
C LEU A 93 8.53 -16.56 5.45
N SER A 94 7.63 -16.63 6.43
CA SER A 94 7.23 -17.88 7.08
C SER A 94 6.36 -18.73 6.17
N LEU A 95 6.83 -19.94 5.86
CA LEU A 95 6.04 -20.94 5.15
C LEU A 95 4.89 -21.51 6.00
N ASP A 96 5.02 -21.48 7.33
CA ASP A 96 3.97 -21.88 8.26
C ASP A 96 2.81 -20.88 8.20
N TYR A 97 3.12 -19.58 8.11
CA TYR A 97 2.14 -18.53 7.91
C TYR A 97 1.45 -18.64 6.54
N VAL A 98 2.23 -18.86 5.46
CA VAL A 98 1.69 -19.11 4.12
C VAL A 98 0.71 -20.29 4.15
N GLN A 99 1.09 -21.41 4.75
CA GLN A 99 0.23 -22.58 4.90
C GLN A 99 -1.05 -22.23 5.68
N GLY A 100 -0.93 -21.44 6.74
CA GLY A 100 -2.07 -20.94 7.51
C GLY A 100 -3.02 -20.05 6.70
N ILE A 101 -2.52 -19.24 5.75
CA ILE A 101 -3.37 -18.49 4.81
C ILE A 101 -4.04 -19.45 3.84
N LEU A 102 -3.32 -20.40 3.25
CA LEU A 102 -3.88 -21.36 2.30
C LEU A 102 -5.05 -22.15 2.91
N SER A 103 -4.95 -22.50 4.18
CA SER A 103 -6.03 -23.19 4.90
C SER A 103 -7.26 -22.31 5.19
N ARG A 104 -7.11 -20.99 5.27
CA ARG A 104 -8.19 -20.05 5.68
C ARG A 104 -8.76 -19.21 4.54
N ASN A 105 -7.94 -18.84 3.56
CA ASN A 105 -8.25 -17.94 2.46
C ASN A 105 -7.26 -18.13 1.29
N ALA A 106 -7.25 -19.32 0.68
CA ALA A 106 -6.41 -19.60 -0.48
C ALA A 106 -6.56 -18.57 -1.63
N PRO A 107 -7.76 -18.07 -1.98
CA PRO A 107 -7.90 -17.07 -3.04
C PRO A 107 -7.16 -15.75 -2.75
N GLY A 108 -7.02 -15.38 -1.47
CA GLY A 108 -6.35 -14.15 -1.05
C GLY A 108 -4.82 -14.24 -0.96
N ILE A 109 -4.20 -15.39 -1.22
CA ILE A 109 -2.78 -15.61 -0.95
C ILE A 109 -1.87 -14.61 -1.66
N ARG A 110 -2.11 -14.34 -2.94
CA ARG A 110 -1.29 -13.41 -3.73
C ARG A 110 -1.33 -11.99 -3.16
N HIS A 111 -2.52 -11.53 -2.75
CA HIS A 111 -2.71 -10.20 -2.16
C HIS A 111 -2.00 -10.09 -0.82
N GLU A 112 -2.17 -11.09 0.05
CA GLU A 112 -1.53 -11.10 1.37
C GLU A 112 -0.01 -11.13 1.27
N LEU A 113 0.56 -12.02 0.44
CA LEU A 113 2.01 -12.09 0.28
C LEU A 113 2.58 -10.84 -0.37
N SER A 114 1.87 -10.23 -1.32
CA SER A 114 2.28 -8.94 -1.89
C SER A 114 2.33 -7.84 -0.83
N GLY A 115 1.33 -7.81 0.07
CA GLY A 115 1.27 -6.86 1.18
C GLY A 115 2.40 -7.06 2.18
N VAL A 116 2.63 -8.30 2.62
CA VAL A 116 3.74 -8.64 3.54
C VAL A 116 5.09 -8.30 2.91
N ILE A 117 5.33 -8.67 1.66
CA ILE A 117 6.59 -8.33 0.99
C ILE A 117 6.75 -6.82 0.80
N THR A 118 5.68 -6.07 0.54
CA THR A 118 5.75 -4.60 0.44
C THR A 118 6.12 -3.98 1.78
N HIS A 119 5.53 -4.47 2.88
CA HIS A 119 5.90 -4.05 4.23
C HIS A 119 7.38 -4.32 4.52
N GLU A 120 7.86 -5.54 4.28
CA GLU A 120 9.26 -5.90 4.53
C GLU A 120 10.24 -5.17 3.58
N MET A 121 9.82 -4.90 2.34
CA MET A 121 10.61 -4.11 1.40
C MET A 121 10.80 -2.68 1.90
N VAL A 122 9.86 -2.10 2.66
CA VAL A 122 10.05 -0.79 3.29
C VAL A 122 11.24 -0.84 4.24
N HIS A 123 11.33 -1.85 5.11
CA HIS A 123 12.44 -2.00 6.06
C HIS A 123 13.81 -2.14 5.39
N CYS A 124 13.86 -2.56 4.13
CA CYS A 124 15.10 -2.62 3.35
C CYS A 124 15.66 -1.22 3.01
N PHE A 125 14.80 -0.21 2.88
CA PHE A 125 15.18 1.12 2.39
C PHE A 125 14.85 2.26 3.36
N GLN A 126 14.01 2.05 4.37
CA GLN A 126 13.56 3.11 5.27
C GLN A 126 14.69 3.65 6.15
N ASN A 127 14.69 4.97 6.38
CA ASN A 127 15.53 5.57 7.41
C ASN A 127 14.94 5.35 8.80
N ASN A 128 15.77 4.97 9.76
CA ASN A 128 15.31 4.67 11.13
C ASN A 128 15.95 5.57 12.20
N SER A 129 16.47 6.74 11.79
CA SER A 129 17.16 7.68 12.68
C SER A 129 18.30 7.04 13.46
N HIS A 130 19.17 6.28 12.77
CA HIS A 130 20.26 5.51 13.38
C HIS A 130 19.76 4.54 14.47
N GLY A 131 18.60 3.91 14.25
CA GLY A 131 17.96 2.98 15.18
C GLY A 131 17.33 3.61 16.42
N THR A 132 17.15 4.94 16.44
CA THR A 132 16.56 5.64 17.60
C THR A 132 15.11 6.06 17.40
N ALA A 133 14.56 5.93 16.19
CA ALA A 133 13.15 6.18 15.94
C ALA A 133 12.26 5.16 16.70
N PRO A 134 11.07 5.55 17.18
CA PRO A 134 10.16 4.63 17.85
C PRO A 134 9.74 3.50 16.93
N GLY A 135 9.75 2.25 17.41
CA GLY A 135 9.39 1.09 16.61
C GLY A 135 8.00 1.19 15.98
N GLY A 136 7.02 1.75 16.70
CA GLY A 136 5.69 1.96 16.13
C GLY A 136 5.64 2.96 14.96
N LEU A 137 6.53 3.96 14.93
CA LEU A 137 6.65 4.82 13.74
C LEU A 137 7.24 4.04 12.56
N ILE A 138 8.25 3.21 12.81
CA ILE A 138 8.91 2.38 11.80
C ILE A 138 7.90 1.40 11.17
N GLU A 139 7.24 0.59 12.00
CA GLU A 139 6.20 -0.35 11.54
C GLU A 139 5.02 0.35 10.89
N GLY A 140 4.61 1.50 11.43
CA GLY A 140 3.51 2.30 10.90
C GLY A 140 3.79 2.86 9.51
N MET A 141 5.02 3.28 9.23
CA MET A 141 5.43 3.73 7.90
C MET A 141 5.50 2.57 6.89
N ALA A 142 5.94 1.39 7.32
CA ALA A 142 5.90 0.19 6.48
C ALA A 142 4.46 -0.16 6.07
N ASP A 143 3.53 -0.14 7.02
CA ASP A 143 2.11 -0.38 6.74
C ASP A 143 1.43 0.79 6.01
N PHE A 144 1.91 2.03 6.17
CA PHE A 144 1.47 3.15 5.35
C PHE A 144 1.78 2.91 3.86
N VAL A 145 2.99 2.46 3.52
CA VAL A 145 3.31 2.15 2.11
C VAL A 145 2.46 0.98 1.60
N ARG A 146 2.29 -0.08 2.41
CA ARG A 146 1.38 -1.20 2.09
C ARG A 146 -0.05 -0.71 1.83
N LEU A 147 -0.53 0.24 2.64
CA LEU A 147 -1.84 0.87 2.48
C LEU A 147 -1.95 1.63 1.16
N LYS A 148 -0.98 2.53 0.87
CA LYS A 148 -0.98 3.34 -0.36
C LYS A 148 -0.79 2.49 -1.63
N ALA A 149 -0.15 1.33 -1.52
CA ALA A 149 -0.07 0.33 -2.58
C ALA A 149 -1.40 -0.42 -2.85
N GLY A 150 -2.45 -0.17 -2.06
CA GLY A 150 -3.73 -0.88 -2.17
C GLY A 150 -3.68 -2.32 -1.66
N LEU A 151 -2.71 -2.64 -0.80
CA LEU A 151 -2.44 -4.00 -0.31
C LEU A 151 -2.85 -4.20 1.16
N ALA A 152 -3.78 -3.36 1.65
CA ALA A 152 -4.42 -3.57 2.94
C ALA A 152 -5.15 -4.93 2.95
N PRO A 153 -4.95 -5.79 3.97
CA PRO A 153 -5.67 -7.05 4.09
C PRO A 153 -7.13 -6.80 4.54
N PRO A 154 -8.05 -7.75 4.31
CA PRO A 154 -9.49 -7.54 4.55
C PRO A 154 -9.89 -7.16 5.99
N HIS A 155 -9.05 -7.48 6.98
CA HIS A 155 -9.32 -7.17 8.38
C HIS A 155 -8.90 -5.75 8.77
N TRP A 156 -8.17 -5.03 7.93
CA TRP A 156 -7.85 -3.62 8.15
C TRP A 156 -9.10 -2.79 7.93
N ASN A 157 -9.58 -2.17 9.01
CA ASN A 157 -10.70 -1.26 8.97
C ASN A 157 -10.47 -0.13 9.99
N ARG A 158 -11.32 0.90 9.92
CA ARG A 158 -11.25 2.08 10.79
C ARG A 158 -12.29 2.05 11.92
N SER A 159 -12.73 0.85 12.33
CA SER A 159 -13.63 0.70 13.48
C SER A 159 -12.97 1.24 14.76
N PRO A 160 -13.74 1.67 15.76
CA PRO A 160 -13.20 2.28 16.98
C PRO A 160 -12.06 1.48 17.64
N GLU A 161 -12.15 0.15 17.68
CA GLU A 161 -11.12 -0.73 18.24
C GLU A 161 -9.81 -0.77 17.44
N ASN A 162 -9.85 -0.39 16.16
CA ASN A 162 -8.73 -0.38 15.22
C ASN A 162 -8.13 1.01 14.96
N ARG A 163 -8.65 2.06 15.60
CA ARG A 163 -8.16 3.45 15.43
C ARG A 163 -6.87 3.76 16.20
N GLY A 164 -6.51 2.91 17.16
CA GLY A 164 -5.37 3.13 18.05
C GLY A 164 -5.68 4.06 19.22
N LYS A 165 -4.86 3.99 20.27
CA LYS A 165 -4.91 4.77 21.52
C LYS A 165 -3.73 5.74 21.64
N LYS A 166 -2.68 5.55 20.83
CA LYS A 166 -1.54 6.47 20.69
C LYS A 166 -0.99 6.42 19.27
N TRP A 167 -0.24 7.46 18.91
CA TRP A 167 0.24 7.69 17.54
C TRP A 167 1.26 6.66 17.02
N ASP A 168 2.03 6.03 17.91
CA ASP A 168 3.10 5.06 17.61
C ASP A 168 2.75 3.63 18.07
N GLU A 169 1.51 3.18 17.93
CA GLU A 169 1.17 1.76 18.17
C GLU A 169 1.72 0.81 17.11
N GLY A 170 2.19 1.34 15.98
CA GLY A 170 2.67 0.53 14.87
C GLY A 170 1.56 0.05 13.96
N TYR A 171 2.00 -0.60 12.89
CA TYR A 171 1.16 -1.27 11.91
C TYR A 171 0.04 -0.36 11.37
N GLN A 172 -1.08 -0.97 10.98
CA GLN A 172 -2.30 -0.31 10.48
C GLN A 172 -2.74 0.92 11.29
N LYS A 173 -2.57 0.92 12.63
CA LYS A 173 -3.05 2.01 13.50
C LYS A 173 -2.27 3.29 13.25
N THR A 174 -0.94 3.18 13.25
CA THR A 174 -0.07 4.30 12.92
C THR A 174 -0.17 4.64 11.43
N ALA A 175 -0.34 3.64 10.54
CA ALA A 175 -0.54 3.89 9.11
C ALA A 175 -1.77 4.77 8.81
N TRP A 176 -2.89 4.56 9.51
CA TRP A 176 -4.09 5.43 9.36
C TRP A 176 -3.84 6.86 9.80
N PHE A 177 -3.07 7.06 10.88
CA PHE A 177 -2.69 8.39 11.31
C PHE A 177 -1.76 9.08 10.31
N LEU A 178 -0.79 8.36 9.75
CA LEU A 178 0.09 8.87 8.72
C LEU A 178 -0.66 9.22 7.43
N GLU A 179 -1.65 8.41 7.03
CA GLU A 179 -2.53 8.72 5.90
C GLU A 179 -3.36 9.98 6.16
N TRP A 180 -3.99 10.08 7.33
CA TRP A 180 -4.69 11.31 7.72
C TRP A 180 -3.76 12.53 7.70
N LEU A 181 -2.54 12.39 8.21
CA LEU A 181 -1.56 13.47 8.24
C LEU A 181 -1.16 13.90 6.84
N GLU A 182 -0.99 12.95 5.91
CA GLU A 182 -0.73 13.24 4.50
C GLU A 182 -1.92 13.95 3.84
N ASP A 183 -3.15 13.57 4.15
CA ASP A 183 -4.34 14.28 3.67
C ASP A 183 -4.38 15.74 4.19
N GLN A 184 -3.94 16.00 5.42
CA GLN A 184 -3.92 17.34 6.02
C GLN A 184 -2.75 18.21 5.55
N ARG A 185 -1.59 17.62 5.27
CA ARG A 185 -0.33 18.34 5.02
C ARG A 185 0.14 18.27 3.56
N GLY A 186 -0.53 17.45 2.75
CA GLY A 186 -0.26 17.28 1.33
C GLY A 186 0.60 16.07 1.03
N SER A 187 0.53 15.61 -0.23
CA SER A 187 1.24 14.42 -0.69
C SER A 187 2.75 14.54 -0.48
N GLY A 188 3.39 13.43 -0.08
CA GLY A 188 4.81 13.39 0.22
C GLY A 188 5.15 13.74 1.68
N THR A 189 4.14 13.92 2.53
CA THR A 189 4.31 14.11 3.98
C THR A 189 5.16 13.01 4.61
N VAL A 190 4.82 11.74 4.35
CA VAL A 190 5.57 10.59 4.90
C VAL A 190 6.95 10.46 4.26
N SER A 191 7.10 10.85 2.98
CA SER A 191 8.41 10.95 2.32
C SER A 191 9.32 11.98 3.00
N ARG A 192 8.80 13.16 3.37
CA ARG A 192 9.56 14.18 4.12
C ARG A 192 9.94 13.72 5.52
N MET A 193 9.06 12.96 6.17
CA MET A 193 9.36 12.30 7.45
C MET A 193 10.54 11.33 7.30
N ASN A 194 10.50 10.44 6.29
CA ASN A 194 11.58 9.50 5.99
C ASN A 194 12.91 10.21 5.70
N GLU A 195 12.90 11.26 4.87
CA GLU A 195 14.09 12.07 4.59
C GLU A 195 14.67 12.67 5.88
N THR A 196 13.81 13.20 6.75
CA THR A 196 14.24 13.82 8.01
C THR A 196 14.85 12.78 8.97
N MET A 197 14.29 11.58 9.03
CA MET A 197 14.87 10.46 9.79
C MET A 197 16.23 10.01 9.26
N GLY A 198 16.59 10.33 8.01
CA GLY A 198 17.92 10.05 7.46
C GLY A 198 19.01 11.01 7.95
N LYS A 199 18.63 12.15 8.56
CA LYS A 199 19.57 13.24 8.89
C LYS A 199 20.19 13.13 10.28
N GLY A 200 19.73 12.22 11.14
CA GLY A 200 20.27 12.09 12.50
C GLY A 200 19.45 11.22 13.42
N LYS A 201 19.71 11.32 14.73
CA LYS A 201 18.95 10.63 15.77
C LYS A 201 17.56 11.26 15.94
N TYR A 202 16.60 10.44 16.33
CA TYR A 202 15.23 10.86 16.58
C TYR A 202 15.16 11.66 17.88
N ASP A 203 14.54 12.83 17.78
CA ASP A 203 14.15 13.69 18.90
C ASP A 203 12.71 14.09 18.62
N GLU A 204 11.77 13.61 19.43
CA GLU A 204 10.35 13.73 19.14
C GLU A 204 9.91 15.18 18.93
N ASP A 205 10.26 16.07 19.86
CA ASP A 205 9.81 17.46 19.80
C ASP A 205 10.40 18.17 18.57
N LYS A 206 11.71 18.00 18.30
CA LYS A 206 12.35 18.61 17.12
C LYS A 206 11.81 18.03 15.82
N PHE A 207 11.58 16.72 15.76
CA PHE A 207 11.11 16.05 14.55
C PHE A 207 9.71 16.56 14.16
N TRP A 208 8.76 16.50 15.09
CA TRP A 208 7.38 16.85 14.81
C TRP A 208 7.18 18.36 14.65
N ARG A 209 7.80 19.18 15.51
CA ARG A 209 7.72 20.64 15.34
C ARG A 209 8.46 21.12 14.10
N GLY A 210 9.61 20.53 13.78
CA GLY A 210 10.39 20.89 12.59
C GLY A 210 9.64 20.58 11.28
N LEU A 211 8.85 19.50 11.26
CA LEU A 211 8.06 19.12 10.09
C LEU A 211 6.72 19.85 9.99
N PHE A 212 6.03 20.01 11.12
CA PHE A 212 4.60 20.38 11.15
C PHE A 212 4.29 21.61 11.99
N GLY A 213 5.26 22.19 12.69
CA GLY A 213 5.06 23.32 13.61
C GLY A 213 4.33 22.95 14.91
N GLU A 214 3.99 21.68 15.10
CA GLU A 214 3.17 21.18 16.20
C GLU A 214 3.77 19.91 16.82
N THR A 215 3.42 19.60 18.07
CA THR A 215 3.82 18.33 18.68
C THR A 215 2.99 17.18 18.12
N VAL A 216 3.54 15.97 18.14
CA VAL A 216 2.80 14.77 17.75
C VAL A 216 1.54 14.56 18.58
N HIS A 217 1.57 14.89 19.88
CA HIS A 217 0.40 14.81 20.73
C HIS A 217 -0.74 15.72 20.24
N LYS A 218 -0.42 16.94 19.80
CA LYS A 218 -1.42 17.86 19.26
C LYS A 218 -1.99 17.37 17.93
N LEU A 219 -1.13 16.85 17.04
CA LEU A 219 -1.55 16.25 15.77
C LEU A 219 -2.41 14.99 15.99
N TRP A 220 -2.04 14.15 16.96
CA TRP A 220 -2.80 12.96 17.33
C TRP A 220 -4.18 13.35 17.89
N SER A 221 -4.26 14.32 18.80
CA SER A 221 -5.56 14.78 19.31
C SER A 221 -6.46 15.38 18.21
N GLN A 222 -5.88 16.03 17.19
CA GLN A 222 -6.64 16.47 16.01
C GLN A 222 -7.17 15.27 15.21
N TYR A 223 -6.34 14.25 15.00
CA TYR A 223 -6.77 13.00 14.36
C TYR A 223 -7.91 12.31 15.13
N GLU A 224 -7.79 12.19 16.46
CA GLU A 224 -8.84 11.63 17.32
C GLU A 224 -10.16 12.42 17.21
N ALA A 225 -10.09 13.74 17.08
CA ALA A 225 -11.28 14.58 16.93
C ALA A 225 -12.04 14.28 15.62
N THR A 226 -11.36 13.85 14.55
CA THR A 226 -12.01 13.48 13.28
C THR A 226 -12.91 12.26 13.38
N TRP A 227 -12.71 11.43 14.41
CA TRP A 227 -13.53 10.25 14.66
C TRP A 227 -14.91 10.63 15.19
N LYS A 228 -14.97 11.63 16.08
CA LYS A 228 -16.22 12.11 16.68
C LYS A 228 -17.15 12.71 15.63
N ALA A 229 -16.61 13.49 14.70
CA ALA A 229 -17.38 14.05 13.59
C ALA A 229 -17.94 12.98 12.64
N LYS A 230 -17.29 11.80 12.55
CA LYS A 230 -17.78 10.68 11.74
C LYS A 230 -18.78 9.78 12.47
N ASP A 231 -18.68 9.74 13.80
CA ASP A 231 -19.56 8.93 14.65
C ASP A 231 -20.84 9.69 15.07
N ASP A 232 -20.90 11.02 14.87
CA ASP A 232 -22.09 11.85 15.08
C ASP A 232 -22.94 11.94 13.78
N PRO A 233 -24.17 11.37 13.73
CA PRO A 233 -24.98 11.35 12.51
C PRO A 233 -25.49 12.73 12.07
N THR A 234 -25.34 13.77 12.89
CA THR A 234 -25.98 15.08 12.65
C THR A 234 -25.29 15.93 11.58
N GLU A 235 -24.02 15.68 11.24
CA GLU A 235 -23.28 16.45 10.20
C GLU A 235 -23.31 15.82 8.79
N SER A 236 -23.67 14.54 8.63
CA SER A 236 -23.70 13.92 7.28
C SER A 236 -24.88 14.35 6.41
N ALA A 237 -25.87 15.05 6.99
CA ALA A 237 -27.07 15.50 6.30
C ALA A 237 -26.98 16.94 5.73
N ALA A 238 -25.91 17.69 6.00
CA ALA A 238 -25.86 19.12 5.68
C ALA A 238 -25.07 19.50 4.40
N SER A 239 -24.65 18.54 3.57
CA SER A 239 -23.91 18.83 2.34
C SER A 239 -24.32 18.01 1.12
N GLN A 240 -25.61 17.70 0.99
CA GLN A 240 -26.24 17.39 -0.30
C GLN A 240 -27.67 17.96 -0.33
N GLU A 241 -27.81 19.26 -0.60
CA GLU A 241 -29.06 19.74 -1.21
C GLU A 241 -29.06 19.32 -2.69
N PRO A 242 -30.11 18.64 -3.18
CA PRO A 242 -30.22 18.32 -4.59
C PRO A 242 -30.64 19.58 -5.35
N ASP A 243 -29.79 20.02 -6.28
CA ASP A 243 -30.13 21.01 -7.28
C ASP A 243 -31.28 20.46 -8.15
N THR A 244 -32.48 21.02 -7.98
CA THR A 244 -33.72 20.55 -8.61
C THR A 244 -33.84 20.93 -10.09
N ALA A 245 -32.76 21.41 -10.72
CA ALA A 245 -32.76 21.79 -12.13
C ALA A 245 -32.58 20.61 -13.11
N SER A 246 -32.03 19.45 -12.68
CA SER A 246 -31.63 18.38 -13.62
C SER A 246 -32.68 17.28 -13.89
N GLN A 247 -33.88 17.34 -13.30
CA GLN A 247 -34.92 16.31 -13.51
C GLN A 247 -35.95 16.63 -14.60
N ARG A 248 -35.75 17.68 -15.41
CA ARG A 248 -36.66 18.03 -16.52
C ARG A 248 -36.20 17.62 -17.92
N GLU A 249 -35.05 16.95 -18.07
CA GLU A 249 -34.51 16.58 -19.40
C GLU A 249 -34.49 15.08 -19.73
N MET A 250 -35.03 14.20 -18.87
CA MET A 250 -35.08 12.75 -19.14
C MET A 250 -36.47 12.15 -19.36
N VAL A 251 -37.49 12.98 -19.64
CA VAL A 251 -38.87 12.48 -19.95
C VAL A 251 -39.32 12.86 -21.37
N ASN A 252 -38.39 13.16 -22.29
CA ASN A 252 -38.78 13.57 -23.65
C ASN A 252 -37.94 12.94 -24.76
N LEU A 253 -37.69 11.62 -24.66
CA LEU A 253 -37.03 10.83 -25.71
C LEU A 253 -37.72 9.49 -26.03
N GLU A 254 -38.99 9.31 -25.64
CA GLU A 254 -39.81 8.13 -25.99
C GLU A 254 -40.98 8.44 -26.95
N GLY A 255 -41.07 9.65 -27.50
CA GLY A 255 -42.07 9.97 -28.51
C GLY A 255 -41.44 10.75 -29.64
N LEU A 256 -41.07 10.07 -30.73
CA LEU A 256 -40.96 10.59 -32.11
C LEU A 256 -40.07 9.66 -32.97
N VAL A 257 -40.55 8.46 -33.36
CA VAL A 257 -40.31 7.94 -34.73
C VAL A 257 -41.44 6.95 -35.08
N ASP A 258 -42.54 7.47 -35.61
CA ASP A 258 -43.44 6.69 -36.46
C ASP A 258 -43.89 7.63 -37.57
N GLN A 259 -43.37 7.44 -38.78
CA GLN A 259 -44.11 7.49 -40.04
C GLN A 259 -43.21 7.25 -41.29
N GLU A 260 -43.59 6.21 -42.01
CA GLU A 260 -43.56 6.01 -43.48
C GLU A 260 -42.23 5.75 -44.21
N THR A 261 -42.07 4.54 -44.75
CA THR A 261 -42.54 4.24 -46.12
C THR A 261 -42.35 2.78 -46.52
N VAL A 262 -43.41 2.26 -47.15
CA VAL A 262 -43.59 0.93 -47.74
C VAL A 262 -42.68 0.71 -48.95
N ARG A 263 -42.01 -0.45 -49.04
CA ARG A 263 -41.61 -1.07 -50.32
C ARG A 263 -41.77 -2.60 -50.25
N GLU A 264 -42.63 -3.13 -51.12
CA GLU A 264 -42.91 -4.56 -51.32
C GLU A 264 -41.71 -5.34 -51.87
N PRO A 265 -41.55 -6.65 -51.56
CA PRO A 265 -40.68 -7.53 -52.30
C PRO A 265 -41.43 -8.28 -53.42
N LYS A 266 -40.92 -8.19 -54.65
CA LYS A 266 -41.37 -8.96 -55.82
C LYS A 266 -41.04 -10.46 -55.66
N GLN A 267 -41.99 -11.30 -56.06
CA GLN A 267 -41.88 -12.77 -56.16
C GLN A 267 -40.83 -13.24 -57.20
N PRO A 268 -40.32 -14.49 -57.07
CA PRO A 268 -39.22 -14.99 -57.88
C PRO A 268 -39.67 -15.57 -59.22
N GLN A 269 -38.93 -15.25 -60.28
CA GLN A 269 -39.00 -15.93 -61.57
C GLN A 269 -38.07 -17.16 -61.55
N LYS A 270 -38.64 -18.35 -61.76
CA LYS A 270 -37.90 -19.55 -62.17
C LYS A 270 -37.52 -19.40 -63.65
N PHE A 271 -36.26 -19.65 -64.02
CA PHE A 271 -35.91 -20.21 -65.32
C PHE A 271 -34.64 -21.07 -65.24
N VAL A 272 -34.66 -22.08 -66.09
CA VAL A 272 -33.82 -23.27 -66.21
C VAL A 272 -32.50 -22.95 -66.89
N GLY A 273 -31.43 -23.59 -66.41
CA GLY A 273 -30.12 -23.72 -67.05
C GLY A 273 -29.37 -24.85 -66.38
#